data_AF-A0A951XD33-F1
#
_entry.id   AF-A0A951XD33-F1
#
_cell.length_a   1.000
_cell.length_b   1.000
_cell.length_c   1.000
_cell.angle_alpha   90.00
_cell.angle_beta   90.00
_cell.angle_gamma   90.00
#
_symmetry.space_group_name_H-M   'P 1'
#
loop_
_entity.id
_entity.type
_entity.pdbx_description
1 polymer ?
#
loop_
_entity_poly.entity_id
_entity_poly.type
_entity_poly.pdbx_seq_one_letter_code
_entity_poly.pdbx_strand_id
1 'polypeptide(L)'
;MISRRNIRVKVMQTLYTIETVEDQKDKARRLLDKHLEQSRQLFVYLLHYLTEVARYAEQDAHHRSSKHLPTAEDLNVNIKIAGNEIVWKLWDDPSY
;
A
#
# COMPACT_ATOMS: atom_id res chain seq x y z
N MET A 1 5.42 6.12 -9.05
CA MET A 1 6.08 4.79 -9.21
C MET A 1 7.59 4.97 -9.25
N ILE A 2 8.32 4.19 -8.46
CA ILE A 2 9.77 4.08 -8.60
C ILE A 2 10.04 3.32 -9.92
N SER A 3 10.58 4.00 -10.93
CA SER A 3 10.94 3.36 -12.20
C SER A 3 12.24 2.57 -12.06
N ARG A 4 12.43 1.54 -12.90
CA ARG A 4 13.71 0.79 -12.99
C ARG A 4 14.92 1.70 -13.23
N ARG A 5 14.71 2.87 -13.85
CA ARG A 5 15.74 3.90 -14.02
C ARG A 5 16.10 4.56 -12.69
N ASN A 6 15.09 4.90 -11.88
CA ASN A 6 15.30 5.53 -10.57
C ASN A 6 16.04 4.60 -9.60
N ILE A 7 15.73 3.30 -9.62
CA ILE A 7 16.44 2.28 -8.84
C ILE A 7 17.92 2.21 -9.24
N ARG A 8 18.22 2.12 -10.54
CA ARG A 8 19.60 2.09 -11.04
C ARG A 8 20.39 3.34 -10.64
N VAL A 9 19.79 4.53 -10.76
CA VAL A 9 20.42 5.79 -10.34
C VAL A 9 20.71 5.78 -8.84
N LYS A 10 19.74 5.39 -8.00
CA LYS A 10 19.91 5.26 -6.55
C LYS A 10 21.03 4.28 -6.18
N VAL A 11 21.07 3.11 -6.83
CA VAL A 11 22.13 2.10 -6.61
C VAL A 11 23.50 2.67 -6.97
N MET A 12 23.63 3.34 -8.12
CA MET A 12 24.89 3.97 -8.53
C MET A 12 25.33 5.07 -7.56
N GLN A 13 24.40 5.89 -7.06
CA GLN A 13 24.69 6.93 -6.05
C GLN A 13 25.21 6.33 -4.74
N THR A 14 24.63 5.21 -4.30
CA THR A 14 25.09 4.49 -3.10
C THR A 14 26.48 3.89 -3.32
N LEU A 15 26.73 3.24 -4.46
CA LEU A 15 28.05 2.68 -4.79
C LEU A 15 29.13 3.76 -4.89
N TYR A 16 28.83 4.88 -5.54
CA TYR A 16 29.75 6.01 -5.61
C TYR A 16 30.11 6.53 -4.22
N THR A 17 29.12 6.67 -3.32
CA THR A 17 29.37 7.13 -1.95
C THR A 17 30.24 6.15 -1.14
N ILE A 18 30.09 4.84 -1.39
CA ILE A 18 30.90 3.77 -0.77
C ILE A 18 32.36 3.85 -1.22
N GLU A 19 32.59 4.20 -2.49
CA GLU A 19 33.92 4.23 -3.09
C GLU A 19 34.69 5.52 -2.74
N THR A 20 34.00 6.66 -2.65
CA THR A 20 34.62 7.96 -2.36
C THR A 20 34.89 8.20 -0.86
N VAL A 21 34.28 7.43 0.05
CA VAL A 21 34.41 7.64 1.51
C VAL A 21 34.98 6.39 2.18
N GLU A 22 36.29 6.38 2.44
CA GLU A 22 37.05 5.20 2.91
C GLU A 22 36.63 4.61 4.27
N ASP A 23 35.66 5.20 4.99
CA ASP A 23 35.27 4.76 6.35
C ASP A 23 33.74 4.75 6.60
N GLN A 24 32.92 4.71 5.54
CA GLN A 24 31.45 4.80 5.67
C GLN A 24 30.64 3.71 4.97
N LYS A 25 31.27 2.58 4.61
CA LYS A 25 30.60 1.46 3.93
C LYS A 25 29.36 0.96 4.70
N ASP A 26 29.45 0.88 6.02
CA ASP A 26 28.33 0.47 6.88
C ASP A 26 27.18 1.50 6.88
N LYS A 27 27.48 2.79 6.79
CA LYS A 27 26.44 3.84 6.72
C LYS A 27 25.68 3.76 5.40
N ALA A 28 26.37 3.55 4.29
CA ALA A 28 25.75 3.40 2.98
C ALA A 28 24.86 2.15 2.90
N ARG A 29 25.30 1.02 3.47
CA ARG A 29 24.49 -0.20 3.57
C ARG A 29 23.21 0.04 4.38
N ARG A 30 23.34 0.62 5.58
CA ARG A 30 22.18 0.97 6.43
C ARG A 30 21.20 1.92 5.74
N LEU A 31 21.71 2.86 4.94
CA LEU A 31 20.87 3.78 4.17
C LEU A 31 20.07 3.05 3.07
N LEU A 32 20.71 2.12 2.37
CA LEU A 32 20.03 1.28 1.37
C LEU A 32 18.96 0.42 2.03
N ASP A 33 19.28 -0.26 3.13
CA ASP A 33 18.34 -1.09 3.88
C ASP A 33 17.13 -0.28 4.36
N LYS A 34 17.36 0.94 4.85
CA LYS A 34 16.29 1.88 5.22
C LYS A 34 15.38 2.22 4.04
N HIS A 35 15.94 2.47 2.86
CA HIS A 35 15.14 2.77 1.67
C HIS A 35 14.33 1.57 1.18
N LEU A 36 14.89 0.36 1.27
CA LEU A 36 14.16 -0.87 0.96
C LEU A 36 13.00 -1.09 1.93
N GLU A 37 13.24 -0.88 3.22
CA GLU A 37 12.21 -1.00 4.25
C GLU A 37 11.08 0.04 4.07
N GLN A 38 11.42 1.29 3.76
CA GLN A 38 10.42 2.32 3.42
C GLN A 38 9.58 1.92 2.20
N SER A 39 10.21 1.31 1.18
CA SER A 39 9.48 0.82 0.01
C SER A 39 8.54 -0.32 0.36
N ARG A 40 8.95 -1.22 1.27
CA ARG A 40 8.11 -2.32 1.77
C ARG A 40 6.90 -1.78 2.55
N GLN A 41 7.12 -0.83 3.46
CA GLN A 41 6.06 -0.18 4.22
C GLN A 41 5.04 0.51 3.31
N LEU A 42 5.51 1.21 2.27
CA LEU A 42 4.63 1.84 1.30
C LEU A 42 3.80 0.81 0.52
N PHE A 43 4.38 -0.35 0.18
CA PHE A 43 3.65 -1.42 -0.49
C PHE A 43 2.54 -2.00 0.39
N VAL A 44 2.82 -2.26 1.66
CA VAL A 44 1.81 -2.71 2.64
C VAL A 44 0.70 -1.66 2.77
N TYR A 45 1.06 -0.38 2.89
CA TYR A 45 0.08 0.71 2.94
C TYR A 45 -0.82 0.78 1.70
N LEU A 46 -0.27 0.53 0.50
CA LEU A 46 -1.07 0.48 -0.73
C LEU A 46 -2.05 -0.70 -0.74
N LEU A 47 -1.64 -1.86 -0.23
CA LEU A 47 -2.54 -2.99 -0.05
C LEU A 47 -3.64 -2.67 0.96
N HIS A 48 -3.28 -2.01 2.07
CA HIS A 48 -4.25 -1.55 3.06
C HIS A 48 -5.27 -0.58 2.48
N TYR A 49 -4.80 0.39 1.71
CA TYR A 49 -5.68 1.33 1.02
C TYR A 49 -6.62 0.62 0.04
N LEU A 50 -6.14 -0.39 -0.68
CA LEU A 50 -6.99 -1.19 -1.57
C LEU A 50 -8.10 -1.92 -0.81
N THR A 51 -7.79 -2.50 0.35
CA THR A 51 -8.79 -3.18 1.20
C THR A 51 -9.81 -2.19 1.76
N GLU A 52 -9.39 -1.00 2.18
CA GLU A 52 -10.31 0.04 2.68
C GLU A 52 -11.25 0.56 1.58
N VAL A 53 -10.75 0.74 0.35
CA VAL A 53 -11.59 1.10 -0.80
C VAL A 53 -12.62 0.01 -1.12
N ALA A 54 -12.24 -1.26 -1.04
CA ALA A 54 -13.17 -2.37 -1.25
C ALA A 54 -14.26 -2.41 -0.18
N ARG A 55 -13.90 -2.20 1.10
CA ARG A 55 -14.83 -2.19 2.24
C ARG A 55 -15.74 -0.97 2.26
N TYR A 56 -15.31 0.15 1.67
CA TYR A 56 -16.14 1.35 1.54
C TYR A 56 -17.49 1.08 0.84
N ALA A 57 -17.58 0.05 -0.01
CA ALA A 57 -18.85 -0.35 -0.61
C ALA A 57 -19.93 -0.71 0.44
N GLU A 58 -19.55 -1.30 1.58
CA GLU A 58 -20.48 -1.60 2.68
C GLU A 58 -20.88 -0.32 3.41
N GLN A 59 -19.93 0.59 3.63
CA GLN A 59 -20.20 1.87 4.28
C GLN A 59 -21.12 2.75 3.43
N ASP A 60 -20.90 2.78 2.11
CA ASP A 60 -21.78 3.46 1.15
C ASP A 60 -23.19 2.86 1.16
N ALA A 61 -23.31 1.52 1.14
CA ALA A 61 -24.60 0.83 1.24
C ALA A 61 -25.35 1.22 2.52
N HIS A 62 -24.66 1.22 3.67
CA HIS A 62 -25.23 1.64 4.94
C HIS A 62 -25.69 3.11 4.90
N HIS A 63 -24.84 4.03 4.42
CA HIS A 63 -25.19 5.45 4.29
C HIS A 63 -26.40 5.67 3.37
N ARG A 64 -26.47 4.99 2.23
CA ARG A 64 -27.58 5.12 1.28
C ARG A 64 -28.89 4.57 1.85
N SER A 65 -28.83 3.45 2.57
CA SER A 65 -30.00 2.89 3.26
C SER A 65 -30.52 3.79 4.39
N SER A 66 -29.64 4.58 5.02
CA SER A 66 -29.99 5.49 6.12
C SER A 66 -30.62 6.82 5.69
N LYS A 67 -30.80 7.05 4.38
CA LYS A 67 -31.47 8.25 3.85
C LYS A 67 -32.91 8.33 4.39
N HIS A 68 -33.41 9.54 4.60
CA HIS A 68 -34.79 9.76 5.07
C HIS A 68 -35.86 9.23 4.10
N LEU A 69 -35.56 9.25 2.79
CA LEU A 69 -36.40 8.69 1.75
C LEU A 69 -35.53 7.85 0.79
N PRO A 70 -35.24 6.58 1.12
CA PRO A 70 -34.38 5.73 0.32
C PRO A 70 -35.10 5.27 -0.96
N THR A 71 -34.39 5.31 -2.09
CA THR A 71 -34.88 4.74 -3.35
C THR A 71 -34.66 3.22 -3.39
N ALA A 72 -35.32 2.51 -4.32
CA ALA A 72 -35.08 1.08 -4.52
C ALA A 72 -33.61 0.76 -4.87
N GLU A 73 -32.91 1.69 -5.53
CA GLU A 73 -31.49 1.57 -5.85
C GLU A 73 -30.60 1.81 -4.61
N ASP A 74 -31.03 2.66 -3.67
CA ASP A 74 -30.31 2.89 -2.41
C ASP A 74 -30.36 1.70 -1.46
N LEU A 75 -31.40 0.87 -1.56
CA LEU A 75 -31.55 -0.37 -0.79
C LEU A 75 -30.80 -1.55 -1.41
N ASN A 76 -30.49 -1.49 -2.71
CA ASN A 76 -29.89 -2.59 -3.48
C ASN A 76 -28.47 -2.26 -3.97
N VAL A 77 -27.60 -1.86 -3.04
CA VAL A 77 -26.18 -1.57 -3.35
C VAL A 77 -25.38 -2.88 -3.43
N ASN A 78 -24.58 -3.03 -4.50
CA ASN A 78 -23.74 -4.20 -4.69
C ASN A 78 -22.46 -4.12 -3.83
N ILE A 79 -22.42 -4.89 -2.75
CA ILE A 79 -21.29 -4.98 -1.82
C ILE A 79 -20.32 -6.14 -2.08
N LYS A 80 -20.45 -6.85 -3.22
CA LYS A 80 -19.66 -8.06 -3.51
C LYS A 80 -18.15 -7.83 -3.48
N ILE A 81 -17.69 -6.61 -3.75
CA ILE A 81 -16.26 -6.26 -3.74
C ILE A 81 -15.65 -6.32 -2.34
N ALA A 82 -16.42 -5.98 -1.30
CA ALA A 82 -15.98 -6.09 0.10
C ALA A 82 -15.84 -7.56 0.54
N GLY A 83 -16.67 -8.45 -0.02
CA GLY A 83 -16.65 -9.89 0.21
C GLY A 83 -15.61 -10.68 -0.61
N ASN A 84 -14.66 -10.02 -1.27
CA ASN A 84 -13.68 -10.70 -2.12
C ASN A 84 -12.66 -11.51 -1.29
N GLU A 85 -12.46 -12.79 -1.60
CA GLU A 85 -11.53 -13.67 -0.88
C GLU A 85 -10.11 -13.10 -0.72
N ILE A 86 -9.61 -12.37 -1.72
CA ILE A 86 -8.28 -11.76 -1.68
C ILE A 86 -8.22 -10.65 -0.64
N VAL A 87 -9.28 -9.84 -0.55
CA VAL A 87 -9.41 -8.76 0.45
C VAL A 87 -9.45 -9.34 1.87
N TRP A 88 -10.20 -10.43 2.06
CA TRP A 88 -10.27 -11.14 3.34
C TRP A 88 -8.94 -11.77 3.74
N LYS A 89 -8.26 -12.46 2.80
CA LYS A 89 -6.94 -13.05 3.05
C LYS A 89 -5.87 -12.01 3.37
N LEU A 90 -5.92 -10.85 2.71
CA LEU A 90 -5.01 -9.74 3.01
C LEU A 90 -5.22 -9.19 4.42
N TRP A 91 -6.46 -9.16 4.89
CA TRP A 91 -6.81 -8.63 6.21
C TRP A 91 -6.48 -9.61 7.35
N ASP A 92 -6.58 -10.91 7.10
CA ASP A 92 -6.29 -11.97 8.08
C ASP A 92 -4.78 -12.32 8.16
N ASP A 93 -3.95 -11.79 7.26
CA ASP A 93 -2.52 -12.05 7.26
C ASP A 93 -1.83 -11.39 8.48
N PRO A 94 -1.09 -12.14 9.31
CA PRO A 94 -0.39 -11.59 10.48
C PRO A 94 0.72 -10.56 10.15
N SER A 95 1.14 -10.52 8.88
CA SER A 95 2.19 -9.64 8.36
C SER A 95 1.65 -8.28 7.88
N TYR A 96 0.33 -8.12 7.91
CA TYR A 96 -0.38 -6.89 7.61
C TYR A 96 -0.20 -5.85 8.72
#